data_AF-A0A8T4U7Y2-F1
#
_entry.id   AF-A0A8T4U7Y2-F1
#
_cell.length_a   1.000
_cell.length_b   1.000
_cell.length_c   1.000
_cell.angle_alpha   90.00
_cell.angle_beta   90.00
_cell.angle_gamma   90.00
#
_symmetry.space_group_name_H-M   'P 1'
#
loop_
_entity.id
_entity.type
_entity.pdbx_description
1 polymer ?
#
loop_
_entity_poly.entity_id
_entity_poly.type
_entity_poly.pdbx_seq_one_letter_code
_entity_poly.pdbx_strand_id
1 'polypeptide(L)'
;MMDKKGQGSLSMNTIVVAIIAIIILLLLVTFFTGGLSTIGQRITEVFRTGTSGYDLDLAVRNCDDYCARAEKLGSNDLAIRSSAFCNQDFDIDLNVDNQLTSNEKELKCYGTKSVPGVICSITVSQCTS
;
A
#
# COMPACT_ATOMS: atom_id res chain seq x y z
N MET A 1 -36.12 -57.65 -8.88
CA MET A 1 -34.74 -57.15 -8.71
C MET A 1 -34.38 -56.47 -10.02
N MET A 2 -34.13 -55.17 -10.14
CA MET A 2 -33.99 -54.04 -9.22
C MET A 2 -34.65 -52.81 -9.87
N ASP A 3 -34.98 -51.84 -9.02
CA ASP A 3 -35.87 -50.70 -9.21
C ASP A 3 -35.69 -49.86 -10.49
N LYS A 4 -36.79 -49.69 -11.23
CA LYS A 4 -37.01 -48.52 -12.10
C LYS A 4 -37.44 -47.34 -11.22
N LYS A 5 -36.51 -46.51 -10.77
CA LYS A 5 -36.82 -45.18 -10.23
C LYS A 5 -35.81 -44.17 -10.78
N GLY A 6 -36.31 -43.15 -11.49
CA GLY A 6 -35.49 -42.00 -11.86
C GLY A 6 -35.69 -41.42 -13.26
N GLN A 7 -36.85 -41.55 -13.90
CA GLN A 7 -37.20 -40.66 -15.02
C GLN A 7 -38.52 -39.94 -14.69
N GLY A 8 -38.48 -39.13 -13.62
CA GLY A 8 -39.40 -38.02 -13.51
C GLY A 8 -38.95 -37.00 -14.54
N SER A 9 -39.79 -36.72 -15.54
CA SER A 9 -39.58 -35.65 -16.51
C SER A 9 -39.20 -34.39 -15.74
N LEU A 10 -37.92 -34.01 -15.79
CA LEU A 10 -37.50 -32.69 -15.33
C LEU A 10 -38.36 -31.70 -16.10
N SER A 11 -39.23 -30.99 -15.38
CA SER A 11 -40.06 -29.94 -15.95
C SER A 11 -39.15 -29.07 -16.80
N MET A 12 -39.55 -28.76 -18.03
CA MET A 12 -38.74 -27.97 -18.97
C MET A 12 -38.25 -26.66 -18.30
N ASN A 13 -39.05 -26.12 -17.37
CA ASN A 13 -38.71 -24.98 -16.53
C ASN A 13 -37.49 -25.22 -15.62
N THR A 14 -37.33 -26.41 -15.05
CA THR A 14 -36.17 -26.75 -14.19
C THR A 14 -34.87 -26.77 -15.00
N ILE A 15 -34.92 -27.29 -16.23
CA ILE A 15 -33.76 -27.31 -17.14
C ILE A 15 -33.36 -25.89 -17.52
N VAL A 16 -34.34 -25.03 -17.84
CA VAL A 16 -34.10 -23.61 -18.17
C VAL A 16 -33.49 -22.85 -16.98
N VAL A 17 -34.02 -23.04 -15.78
CA VAL A 17 -33.49 -22.38 -14.56
C VAL A 17 -32.07 -22.83 -14.26
N ALA A 18 -31.76 -24.12 -14.44
CA ALA A 18 -30.41 -24.65 -14.24
C ALA A 18 -29.39 -24.03 -15.19
N ILE A 19 -29.75 -23.85 -16.47
CA ILE A 19 -28.86 -23.22 -17.47
C ILE A 19 -28.62 -21.74 -17.13
N ILE A 20 -29.68 -21.01 -16.77
CA ILE A 20 -29.56 -19.59 -16.41
C ILE A 20 -28.66 -19.42 -15.17
N ALA A 21 -28.83 -20.26 -14.15
CA ALA A 21 -28.02 -20.23 -12.94
C ALA A 21 -26.52 -20.47 -13.24
N ILE A 22 -26.21 -21.41 -14.14
CA ILE A 22 -24.82 -21.69 -14.55
C ILE A 22 -24.21 -20.48 -15.29
N ILE A 23 -24.96 -19.83 -16.18
CA ILE A 23 -24.48 -18.64 -16.91
C ILE A 23 -24.20 -17.50 -15.93
N ILE A 24 -25.11 -17.24 -14.99
CA ILE A 24 -24.91 -16.20 -13.97
C ILE A 24 -23.69 -16.52 -13.12
N LEU A 25 -23.50 -17.77 -12.70
CA LEU A 25 -22.36 -18.18 -11.89
C LEU A 25 -21.03 -17.98 -12.64
N LEU A 26 -20.98 -18.29 -13.95
CA LEU A 26 -19.82 -18.02 -14.78
C LEU A 26 -19.53 -16.52 -14.91
N LEU A 27 -20.55 -15.68 -15.09
CA LEU A 27 -20.39 -14.24 -15.13
C LEU A 27 -19.85 -13.69 -13.81
N LEU A 28 -20.38 -14.16 -12.67
CA LEU A 28 -19.87 -13.75 -11.36
C LEU A 28 -18.39 -14.10 -11.22
N VAL A 29 -17.98 -15.33 -11.54
CA VAL A 29 -16.57 -15.74 -11.44
C VAL A 29 -15.67 -14.86 -12.32
N THR A 30 -16.06 -14.53 -13.55
CA THR A 30 -15.25 -13.66 -14.42
C THR A 30 -15.18 -12.22 -13.92
N PHE A 31 -16.28 -11.68 -13.39
CA PHE A 31 -16.29 -10.35 -12.76
C PHE A 31 -15.45 -10.31 -11.48
N PHE A 32 -15.53 -11.33 -10.63
CA PHE A 32 -14.75 -11.39 -9.38
C PHE A 32 -13.25 -11.62 -9.65
N THR A 33 -12.89 -12.45 -10.63
CA THR A 33 -11.47 -12.72 -10.98
C THR A 33 -10.82 -11.57 -11.78
N GLY A 34 -11.54 -10.95 -12.71
CA GLY A 34 -11.01 -9.83 -13.52
C GLY A 34 -11.15 -8.46 -12.85
N GLY A 35 -12.24 -8.22 -12.11
CA GLY A 35 -12.53 -6.91 -11.52
C GLY A 35 -11.75 -6.62 -10.24
N LEU A 36 -11.61 -7.61 -9.34
CA LEU A 36 -11.02 -7.37 -8.02
C LEU A 36 -9.48 -7.28 -8.06
N SER A 37 -8.82 -8.04 -8.96
CA SER A 37 -7.36 -8.00 -9.14
C SER A 37 -6.89 -6.62 -9.62
N THR A 38 -7.61 -6.05 -10.59
CA THR A 38 -7.29 -4.73 -11.16
C THR A 38 -7.58 -3.58 -10.20
N ILE A 39 -8.64 -3.69 -9.38
CA ILE A 39 -8.99 -2.67 -8.38
C ILE A 39 -8.03 -2.73 -7.17
N GLY A 40 -7.67 -3.93 -6.71
CA GLY A 40 -6.72 -4.09 -5.60
C GLY A 40 -5.34 -3.52 -5.93
N GLN A 41 -4.83 -3.77 -7.14
CA GLN A 41 -3.56 -3.19 -7.61
C GLN A 41 -3.64 -1.67 -7.70
N ARG A 42 -4.73 -1.12 -8.26
CA ARG A 42 -4.92 0.34 -8.35
C ARG A 42 -5.10 1.01 -7.00
N ILE A 43 -5.67 0.35 -5.99
CA ILE A 43 -5.78 0.93 -4.65
C ILE A 43 -4.39 1.00 -4.00
N THR A 44 -3.57 -0.04 -4.07
CA THR A 44 -2.17 0.04 -3.62
C THR A 44 -1.33 1.02 -4.43
N GLU A 45 -1.59 1.16 -5.73
CA GLU A 45 -0.93 2.14 -6.59
C GLU A 45 -1.35 3.56 -6.19
N VAL A 46 -2.65 3.83 -5.97
CA VAL A 46 -3.17 5.15 -5.55
C VAL A 46 -2.79 5.48 -4.11
N PHE A 47 -2.58 4.51 -3.22
CA PHE A 47 -1.95 4.77 -1.92
C PHE A 47 -0.41 4.92 -2.02
N ARG A 48 0.23 4.48 -3.11
CA ARG A 48 1.63 4.78 -3.46
C ARG A 48 1.82 6.02 -4.36
N THR A 49 0.75 6.55 -4.97
CA THR A 49 0.80 7.65 -5.97
C THR A 49 -0.15 8.80 -5.62
N GLY A 50 -0.97 8.67 -4.56
CA GLY A 50 -2.03 9.61 -4.20
C GLY A 50 -1.63 10.72 -3.24
N THR A 51 -0.35 10.79 -2.87
CA THR A 51 0.24 12.03 -2.36
C THR A 51 1.25 12.46 -3.41
N SER A 52 0.81 13.39 -4.26
CA SER A 52 1.68 14.41 -4.83
C SER A 52 2.79 14.69 -3.83
N GLY A 53 4.05 14.51 -4.25
CA GLY A 53 5.19 14.53 -3.34
C GLY A 53 5.11 15.67 -2.35
N TYR A 54 5.59 15.44 -1.12
CA TYR A 54 5.67 16.50 -0.13
C TYR A 54 6.39 17.70 -0.74
N ASP A 55 5.82 18.91 -0.56
CA ASP A 55 6.61 20.13 -0.72
C ASP A 55 7.87 19.97 0.13
N LEU A 56 9.03 20.22 -0.47
CA LEU A 56 10.32 20.02 0.19
C LEU A 56 10.38 20.71 1.57
N ASP A 57 9.80 21.91 1.69
CA ASP A 57 9.72 22.66 2.96
C ASP A 57 8.89 21.93 4.03
N LEU A 58 7.80 21.25 3.63
CA LEU A 58 6.97 20.46 4.54
C LEU A 58 7.70 19.19 4.98
N ALA A 59 8.42 18.53 4.06
CA ALA A 59 9.25 17.37 4.39
C ALA A 59 10.36 17.75 5.38
N VAL A 60 11.03 18.90 5.18
CA VAL A 60 12.03 19.46 6.11
C VAL A 60 11.42 19.64 7.50
N ARG A 61 10.30 20.35 7.61
CA ARG A 61 9.64 20.62 8.91
C ARG A 61 9.21 19.36 9.64
N ASN A 62 8.62 18.40 8.92
CA ASN A 62 8.20 17.13 9.51
C ASN A 62 9.41 16.34 10.02
N CYS A 63 10.50 16.38 9.26
CA CYS A 63 11.72 15.68 9.64
C CYS A 63 12.40 16.31 10.86
N ASP A 64 12.41 17.65 10.96
CA ASP A 64 12.84 18.36 12.16
C ASP A 64 12.00 17.94 13.40
N ASP A 65 10.67 17.84 13.26
CA ASP A 65 9.81 17.41 14.36
C ASP A 65 10.08 15.95 14.76
N TYR A 66 10.29 15.04 13.80
CA TYR A 66 10.65 13.66 14.08
C TYR A 66 12.00 13.54 14.77
N CYS A 67 12.99 14.32 14.34
CA CYS A 67 14.29 14.38 15.01
C CYS A 67 14.13 14.90 16.45
N ALA A 68 13.43 16.01 16.66
CA ALA A 68 13.23 16.58 18.00
C ALA A 68 12.50 15.62 18.96
N ARG A 69 11.61 14.76 18.43
CA ARG A 69 10.98 13.68 19.21
C ARG A 69 11.96 12.56 19.51
N ALA A 70 12.78 12.15 18.55
CA ALA A 70 13.80 11.13 18.75
C ALA A 70 14.85 11.56 19.79
N GLU A 71 15.27 12.83 19.78
CA GLU A 71 16.18 13.38 20.80
C GLU A 71 15.61 13.28 22.23
N LYS A 72 14.29 13.42 22.40
CA LYS A 72 13.62 13.26 23.70
C LYS A 72 13.59 11.81 24.19
N LEU A 73 13.80 10.83 23.31
CA LEU A 73 13.93 9.41 23.69
C LEU A 73 15.31 9.09 24.27
N GLY A 74 16.27 10.02 24.18
CA GLY A 74 17.60 9.89 24.79
C GLY A 74 18.43 8.79 24.12
N SER A 75 19.02 7.91 24.92
CA SER A 75 19.86 6.79 24.44
C SER A 75 19.10 5.48 24.28
N ASN A 76 17.76 5.50 24.30
CA ASN A 76 16.95 4.30 24.16
C ASN A 76 16.89 3.85 22.69
N ASP A 77 17.87 3.05 22.29
CA ASP A 77 18.05 2.58 20.92
C ASP A 77 16.78 1.95 20.33
N LEU A 78 16.07 1.08 21.08
CA LEU A 78 14.82 0.48 20.60
C LEU A 78 13.72 1.52 20.34
N ALA A 79 13.60 2.53 21.20
CA ALA A 79 12.60 3.58 21.03
C ALA A 79 12.91 4.47 19.83
N ILE A 80 14.21 4.75 19.60
CA ILE A 80 14.67 5.54 18.45
C ILE A 80 14.46 4.76 17.16
N ARG A 81 14.82 3.47 17.13
CA ARG A 81 14.60 2.56 16.01
C ARG A 81 13.15 2.41 15.60
N SER A 82 12.23 2.49 16.55
CA SER A 82 10.78 2.41 16.29
C SER A 82 10.12 3.77 16.04
N SER A 83 10.86 4.86 16.18
CA SER A 83 10.34 6.21 15.96
C SER A 83 10.15 6.51 14.47
N ALA A 84 9.35 7.54 14.18
CA ALA A 84 9.16 8.05 12.83
C ALA A 84 10.49 8.55 12.22
N PHE A 85 11.47 8.95 13.04
CA PHE A 85 12.79 9.33 12.55
C PHE A 85 13.45 8.20 11.75
N CYS A 86 13.38 6.93 12.20
CA CYS A 86 14.01 5.79 11.53
C CYS A 86 13.11 5.06 10.52
N ASN A 87 11.79 5.30 10.50
CA ASN A 87 10.87 4.50 9.68
C ASN A 87 10.05 5.32 8.69
N GLN A 88 10.07 6.66 8.79
CA GLN A 88 9.30 7.51 7.91
C GLN A 88 10.06 7.82 6.63
N ASP A 89 9.42 7.50 5.51
CA ASP A 89 9.88 7.83 4.17
C ASP A 89 9.10 9.04 3.65
N PHE A 90 9.79 9.93 2.95
CA PHE A 90 9.23 11.08 2.25
C PHE A 90 9.35 10.86 0.75
N ASP A 91 8.20 10.88 0.11
CA ASP A 91 8.08 10.97 -1.33
C ASP A 91 8.17 12.45 -1.72
N ILE A 92 9.31 12.89 -2.26
CA ILE A 92 9.51 14.29 -2.68
C ILE A 92 9.76 14.30 -4.18
N ASP A 93 8.90 14.99 -4.91
CA ASP A 93 9.10 15.25 -6.33
C ASP A 93 10.15 16.37 -6.50
N LEU A 94 11.40 15.98 -6.78
CA LEU A 94 12.53 16.92 -6.87
C LEU A 94 12.59 17.61 -8.24
N ASN A 95 12.02 16.99 -9.26
CA ASN A 95 12.10 17.46 -10.64
C ASN A 95 10.82 18.21 -11.08
N VAL A 96 9.78 18.20 -10.23
CA VAL A 96 8.49 18.89 -10.41
C VAL A 96 7.75 18.42 -11.67
N ASP A 97 7.95 17.18 -12.07
CA ASP A 97 7.28 16.55 -13.21
C ASP A 97 5.95 15.86 -12.81
N ASN A 98 5.56 15.96 -11.54
CA ASN A 98 4.44 15.30 -10.90
C ASN A 98 4.52 13.76 -10.95
N GLN A 99 5.72 13.21 -11.11
CA GLN A 99 6.00 11.77 -11.12
C GLN A 99 7.10 11.44 -10.12
N LEU A 100 6.75 10.66 -9.11
CA LEU A 100 7.72 10.17 -8.14
C LEU A 100 8.52 9.00 -8.75
N THR A 101 9.77 9.22 -9.14
CA THR A 101 10.69 8.16 -9.59
C THR A 101 11.28 7.40 -8.40
N SER A 102 11.85 6.20 -8.62
CA SER A 102 12.47 5.39 -7.56
C SER A 102 13.57 6.14 -6.79
N ASN A 103 14.12 7.20 -7.37
CA ASN A 103 15.20 8.00 -6.79
C ASN A 103 14.68 9.11 -5.85
N GLU A 104 13.37 9.40 -5.93
CA GLU A 104 12.62 10.48 -5.27
C GLU A 104 11.70 9.95 -4.15
N LYS A 105 11.41 8.65 -4.16
CA LYS A 105 10.49 7.95 -3.24
C LYS A 105 11.09 7.52 -1.89
N GLU A 106 12.39 7.65 -1.70
CA GLU A 106 13.09 7.05 -0.55
C GLU A 106 13.96 8.05 0.22
N LEU A 107 13.52 9.32 0.34
CA LEU A 107 14.20 10.21 1.27
C LEU A 107 13.81 9.83 2.70
N LYS A 108 14.79 9.41 3.49
CA LYS A 108 14.62 9.13 4.92
C LYS A 108 15.24 10.26 5.73
N CYS A 109 14.65 10.59 6.88
CA CYS A 109 15.20 11.60 7.78
C CYS A 109 16.67 11.39 8.16
N TYR A 110 17.04 10.12 8.34
CA TYR A 110 18.35 9.67 8.81
C TYR A 110 19.24 9.14 7.66
N GLY A 111 18.76 9.13 6.42
CA GLY A 111 19.44 8.51 5.29
C GLY A 111 20.59 9.35 4.71
N THR A 112 21.39 8.74 3.83
CA THR A 112 22.44 9.43 3.03
C THR A 112 21.87 10.51 2.11
N LYS A 113 20.57 10.45 1.80
CA LYS A 113 19.79 11.58 1.33
C LYS A 113 19.11 12.24 2.53
N SER A 114 19.88 12.96 3.32
CA SER A 114 19.33 13.81 4.38
C SER A 114 18.40 14.84 3.73
N VAL A 115 17.24 15.11 4.34
CA VAL A 115 16.39 16.20 3.88
C VAL A 115 17.20 17.50 4.05
N PRO A 116 17.46 18.27 2.96
CA PRO A 116 18.33 19.44 3.03
C PRO A 116 17.89 20.44 4.10
N GLY A 117 18.78 20.82 5.01
CA GLY A 117 18.52 21.81 6.05
C GLY A 117 18.11 21.25 7.42
N VAL A 118 17.91 19.93 7.54
CA VAL A 118 17.65 19.26 8.83
C VAL A 118 18.98 18.87 9.48
N ILE A 119 19.21 19.30 10.72
CA ILE A 119 20.38 18.88 11.53
C ILE A 119 19.87 18.06 12.71
N CYS A 120 20.17 16.77 12.73
CA CYS A 120 19.77 15.88 13.82
C CYS A 120 20.95 15.43 14.67
N SER A 121 20.84 15.51 16.01
CA SER A 121 21.92 15.10 16.92
C SER A 121 21.98 13.58 17.16
N ILE A 122 20.94 12.85 16.76
CA ILE A 122 20.84 11.38 16.82
C ILE A 122 21.65 10.78 15.65
N THR A 123 22.47 9.77 15.93
CA THR A 123 23.28 9.12 14.89
C THR A 123 22.49 8.08 14.10
N VAL A 124 22.75 8.02 12.79
CA VAL A 124 22.17 7.06 11.83
C VAL A 124 22.34 5.59 12.28
N SER A 125 23.41 5.29 13.01
CA SER A 125 23.69 3.95 13.55
C SER A 125 22.58 3.42 14.47
N GLN A 126 21.80 4.31 15.08
CA GLN A 126 20.65 3.94 15.91
C GLN A 126 19.41 3.60 15.08
N CYS A 127 19.48 3.62 13.75
CA CYS A 127 18.42 3.15 12.87
C CYS A 127 18.79 1.82 12.19
N THR A 128 20.04 1.39 12.24
CA THR A 128 20.51 0.13 11.64
C THR A 128 20.45 -1.01 12.66
N SER A 129 19.83 -2.14 12.28
CA SER A 129 19.71 -3.33 13.15
C SER A 129 20.94 -4.21 13.15
#